data_AF-A0A971KEK3-F1
#
_entry.id   AF-A0A971KEK3-F1
#
_cell.length_a   1.000
_cell.length_b   1.000
_cell.length_c   1.000
_cell.angle_alpha   90.00
_cell.angle_beta   90.00
_cell.angle_gamma   90.00
#
_symmetry.space_group_name_H-M   'P 1'
#
loop_
_entity.id
_entity.type
_entity.pdbx_description
1 polymer ?
#
loop_
_entity_poly.entity_id
_entity_poly.type
_entity_poly.pdbx_seq_one_letter_code
_entity_poly.pdbx_strand_id
1 'polypeptide(L)'
;MEDMGNIKQKKSWKVRLILITLLIILPLSILTFLYFNNKSFNSKANNILSKLPGALGEYFYSSSDFDDVDSEYKKEYLANHFLSLDSNTAADKLYIIKGEDEKLYAEIIRIMNSNSPTKTSEIITIVRNREQSKNILSSIYDEVKDRNESKFLDEVNRLENQDLLSTINEITKRMEKDKEFRDNISEIFTVMDEEKAAEILYYLDESLKDDILFSLEDNIRSTIEAKLSAKKAEYLKLVDLAGLYEVKPVETAVEEIGNTEIYTIDELGTIYRNLSILKSAEILSKVDDDDFIQELFNSIRKQEELNGDEKSITGEISKTIQFMSEYNKKIDDLVSVYEKMNPSKVAKIVEKMMDNDTTVTYLEIFSEPAYEITDSTIVIDVLSRMGNKTLSSIMNYISTDKASKLTQMLVEP
;
A
#
# COMPACT_ATOMS: atom_id res chain seq x y z
N MET A 1 110.68 -68.08 6.71
CA MET A 1 110.95 -67.49 5.38
C MET A 1 109.62 -67.11 4.80
N GLU A 2 109.47 -65.82 4.50
CA GLU A 2 108.55 -65.15 3.54
C GLU A 2 107.09 -65.67 3.50
N ASP A 3 106.07 -64.86 3.74
CA ASP A 3 105.88 -63.59 3.05
C ASP A 3 104.97 -62.63 3.83
N MET A 4 105.33 -61.35 3.75
CA MET A 4 104.52 -60.22 4.16
C MET A 4 103.47 -59.92 3.10
N GLY A 5 102.38 -59.30 3.52
CA GLY A 5 101.79 -58.22 2.71
C GLY A 5 100.71 -58.64 1.72
N ASN A 6 99.46 -58.47 2.14
CA ASN A 6 98.63 -57.51 1.41
C ASN A 6 97.61 -56.85 2.34
N ILE A 7 97.90 -55.60 2.68
CA ILE A 7 97.07 -54.74 3.51
C ILE A 7 95.77 -54.43 2.76
N LYS A 8 94.67 -54.91 3.35
CA LYS A 8 93.30 -54.59 2.99
C LYS A 8 93.04 -53.07 3.09
N GLN A 9 92.79 -52.41 1.97
CA GLN A 9 91.79 -51.34 1.93
C GLN A 9 90.39 -51.98 1.79
N LYS A 10 89.72 -52.21 2.92
CA LYS A 10 88.26 -52.31 2.97
C LYS A 10 87.81 -51.94 4.39
N LYS A 11 87.70 -50.62 4.64
CA LYS A 11 87.10 -50.05 5.86
C LYS A 11 85.61 -50.41 5.85
N SER A 12 85.27 -51.60 6.35
CA SER A 12 84.08 -52.33 5.93
C SER A 12 82.83 -52.01 6.76
N TRP A 13 81.89 -51.29 6.15
CA TRP A 13 80.43 -51.28 6.36
C TRP A 13 79.86 -51.07 7.78
N LYS A 14 80.29 -51.83 8.80
CA LYS A 14 79.69 -51.87 10.13
C LYS A 14 79.74 -50.52 10.87
N VAL A 15 80.84 -49.77 10.75
CA VAL A 15 80.96 -48.44 11.40
C VAL A 15 80.10 -47.39 10.70
N ARG A 16 79.92 -47.48 9.37
CA ARG A 16 78.99 -46.60 8.63
C ARG A 16 77.53 -46.91 8.99
N LEU A 17 77.18 -48.19 9.16
CA LEU A 17 75.85 -48.60 9.59
C LEU A 17 75.49 -48.04 10.98
N ILE A 18 76.42 -48.12 11.94
CA ILE A 18 76.22 -47.59 13.31
C ILE A 18 76.06 -46.06 13.30
N LEU A 19 76.87 -45.34 12.49
CA LEU A 19 76.72 -43.89 12.36
C LEU A 19 75.37 -43.50 11.72
N ILE A 20 74.90 -44.26 10.73
CA ILE A 20 73.59 -44.02 10.10
C ILE A 20 72.45 -44.31 11.08
N THR A 21 72.55 -45.39 11.89
CA THR A 21 71.52 -45.69 12.89
C THR A 21 71.50 -44.63 13.99
N LEU A 22 72.66 -44.16 14.47
CA LEU A 22 72.71 -43.10 15.48
C LEU A 22 72.14 -41.77 14.96
N LEU A 23 72.41 -41.44 13.70
CA LEU A 23 71.94 -40.20 13.07
C LEU A 23 70.44 -40.20 12.75
N ILE A 24 69.79 -41.36 12.70
CA ILE A 24 68.35 -41.50 12.45
C ILE A 24 67.58 -41.68 13.77
N ILE A 25 68.07 -42.53 14.69
CA ILE A 25 67.36 -42.87 15.93
C ILE A 25 67.36 -41.69 16.92
N LEU A 26 68.45 -40.92 17.00
CA LEU A 26 68.54 -39.79 17.93
C LEU A 26 67.52 -38.68 17.58
N PRO A 27 67.40 -38.19 16.32
CA PRO A 27 66.35 -37.24 15.98
C PRO A 27 64.94 -37.85 16.05
N LEU A 28 64.74 -39.12 15.69
CA LEU A 28 63.43 -39.77 15.84
C LEU A 28 62.96 -39.84 17.28
N SER A 29 63.86 -40.13 18.24
CA SER A 29 63.53 -40.16 19.66
C SER A 29 63.19 -38.76 20.20
N ILE A 30 63.91 -37.71 19.77
CA ILE A 30 63.58 -36.32 20.11
C ILE A 30 62.23 -35.90 19.52
N LEU A 31 61.96 -36.25 18.26
CA LEU A 31 60.68 -35.98 17.59
C LEU A 31 59.52 -36.71 18.28
N THR A 32 59.74 -37.96 18.71
CA THR A 32 58.75 -38.74 19.45
C THR A 32 58.48 -38.14 20.82
N PHE A 33 59.52 -37.71 21.54
CA PHE A 33 59.38 -37.03 22.83
C PHE A 33 58.62 -35.70 22.69
N LEU A 34 58.94 -34.89 21.68
CA LEU A 34 58.23 -33.65 21.38
C LEU A 34 56.77 -33.90 20.98
N TYR A 35 56.49 -34.99 20.24
CA TYR A 35 55.15 -35.37 19.83
C TYR A 35 54.23 -35.68 21.02
N PHE A 36 54.72 -36.35 22.07
CA PHE A 36 53.91 -36.65 23.25
C PHE A 36 53.86 -35.54 24.30
N ASN A 37 54.91 -34.72 24.42
CA ASN A 37 54.99 -33.71 25.50
C ASN A 37 54.71 -32.27 25.08
N ASN A 38 54.54 -31.96 23.78
CA ASN A 38 54.22 -30.60 23.32
C ASN A 38 52.99 -30.59 22.42
N LYS A 39 51.87 -30.05 22.91
CA LYS A 39 50.58 -29.97 22.19
C LYS A 39 50.67 -29.24 20.85
N SER A 40 51.47 -28.17 20.76
CA SER A 40 51.64 -27.42 19.51
C SER A 40 52.44 -28.21 18.47
N PHE A 41 53.41 -29.00 18.92
CA PHE A 41 54.17 -29.88 18.04
C PHE A 41 53.34 -31.08 17.56
N ASN A 42 52.57 -31.69 18.47
CA ASN A 42 51.65 -32.79 18.18
C ASN A 42 50.64 -32.41 17.07
N SER A 43 49.95 -31.28 17.21
CA SER A 43 48.95 -30.81 16.23
C SER A 43 49.56 -30.54 14.84
N LYS A 44 50.75 -29.92 14.78
CA LYS A 44 51.47 -29.70 13.51
C LYS A 44 51.92 -31.00 12.86
N ALA A 45 52.41 -31.95 13.65
CA ALA A 45 52.81 -33.27 13.15
C ALA A 45 51.59 -34.04 12.61
N ASN A 46 50.47 -34.05 13.33
CA ASN A 46 49.22 -34.69 12.89
C ASN A 46 48.67 -34.07 11.61
N ASN A 47 48.74 -32.74 11.43
CA ASN A 47 48.30 -32.06 10.20
C ASN A 47 49.15 -32.43 8.96
N ILE A 48 50.44 -32.71 9.14
CA ILE A 48 51.28 -33.16 8.03
C ILE A 48 51.00 -34.64 7.75
N LEU A 49 50.85 -35.46 8.79
CA LEU A 49 50.61 -36.89 8.67
C LEU A 49 49.19 -37.22 8.15
N SER A 50 48.19 -36.38 8.43
CA SER A 50 46.81 -36.54 7.95
C SER A 50 46.66 -36.32 6.44
N LYS A 51 47.65 -35.72 5.79
CA LYS A 51 47.69 -35.54 4.33
C LYS A 51 48.29 -36.74 3.59
N LEU A 52 48.70 -37.78 4.31
CA LEU A 52 49.20 -39.02 3.70
C LEU A 52 48.02 -39.82 3.10
N PRO A 53 48.13 -40.30 1.86
CA PRO A 53 47.07 -41.08 1.24
C PRO A 53 46.92 -42.47 1.87
N GLY A 54 45.67 -42.91 2.06
CA GLY A 54 45.32 -44.24 2.59
C GLY A 54 45.09 -44.28 4.11
N ALA A 55 44.98 -45.49 4.66
CA ALA A 55 44.55 -45.75 6.04
C ALA A 55 45.42 -45.08 7.12
N LEU A 56 46.68 -44.74 6.81
CA LEU A 56 47.55 -44.02 7.74
C LEU A 56 47.14 -42.55 7.89
N GLY A 57 46.68 -41.89 6.83
CA GLY A 57 46.20 -40.51 6.90
C GLY A 57 44.87 -40.39 7.66
N GLU A 58 43.95 -41.34 7.45
CA GLU A 58 42.65 -41.39 8.15
C GLU A 58 42.81 -41.56 9.67
N TYR A 59 43.79 -42.36 10.12
CA TYR A 59 44.11 -42.53 11.54
C TYR A 59 44.56 -41.22 12.21
N PHE A 60 45.34 -40.38 11.51
CA PHE A 60 45.81 -39.09 12.03
C PHE A 60 44.82 -37.93 11.79
N TYR A 61 43.83 -38.11 10.91
CA TYR A 61 42.71 -37.17 10.73
C TYR A 61 41.73 -37.25 11.91
N SER A 62 41.29 -38.47 12.25
CA SER A 62 40.34 -38.75 13.36
C SER A 62 40.89 -38.53 14.77
N SER A 63 42.20 -38.29 14.92
CA SER A 63 42.87 -38.02 16.21
C SER A 63 43.37 -36.58 16.35
N SER A 64 43.00 -35.69 15.44
CA SER A 64 43.37 -34.27 15.48
C SER A 64 42.26 -33.42 16.11
N ASP A 65 42.62 -32.41 16.91
CA ASP A 65 41.74 -31.41 17.58
C ASP A 65 40.81 -30.62 16.62
N PHE A 66 40.73 -30.97 15.33
CA PHE A 66 39.88 -30.32 14.33
C PHE A 66 38.39 -30.64 14.51
N ASP A 67 38.04 -31.84 15.00
CA ASP A 67 36.63 -32.21 15.24
C ASP A 67 36.00 -31.42 16.40
N ASP A 68 36.77 -31.10 17.45
CA ASP A 68 36.26 -30.38 18.63
C ASP A 68 36.01 -28.89 18.37
N VAL A 69 36.83 -28.24 17.54
CA VAL A 69 36.68 -26.80 17.22
C VAL A 69 35.52 -26.54 16.24
N ASP A 70 35.34 -27.42 15.24
CA ASP A 70 34.23 -27.32 14.30
C ASP A 70 32.88 -27.65 14.97
N SER A 71 32.88 -28.57 15.94
CA SER A 71 31.72 -28.92 16.76
C SER A 71 31.25 -27.75 17.63
N GLU A 72 32.15 -27.06 18.33
CA GLU A 72 31.78 -25.97 19.23
C GLU A 72 31.29 -24.72 18.47
N TYR A 73 31.92 -24.39 17.35
CA TYR A 73 31.48 -23.30 16.47
C TYR A 73 30.04 -23.53 15.94
N LYS A 74 29.74 -24.77 15.51
CA LYS A 74 28.39 -25.13 15.04
C LYS A 74 27.34 -25.00 16.14
N LYS A 75 27.66 -25.40 17.38
CA LYS A 75 26.75 -25.25 18.52
C LYS A 75 26.49 -23.78 18.84
N GLU A 76 27.52 -22.95 18.80
CA GLU A 76 27.40 -21.50 19.03
C GLU A 76 26.58 -20.82 17.93
N TYR A 77 26.81 -21.20 16.67
CA TYR A 77 25.99 -20.74 15.55
C TYR A 77 24.51 -21.12 15.71
N LEU A 78 24.23 -22.39 16.03
CA LEU A 78 22.85 -22.87 16.24
C LEU A 78 22.18 -22.18 17.42
N ALA A 79 22.89 -21.99 18.54
CA ALA A 79 22.37 -21.28 19.70
C ALA A 79 21.97 -19.82 19.36
N ASN A 80 22.84 -19.10 18.65
CA ASN A 80 22.56 -17.73 18.23
C ASN A 80 21.43 -17.66 17.19
N HIS A 81 21.38 -18.61 16.26
CA HIS A 81 20.30 -18.70 15.29
C HIS A 81 18.95 -18.98 15.99
N PHE A 82 18.89 -19.92 16.92
CA PHE A 82 17.64 -20.21 17.64
C PHE A 82 17.20 -19.03 18.53
N LEU A 83 18.13 -18.27 19.09
CA LEU A 83 17.81 -17.02 19.80
C LEU A 83 17.29 -15.91 18.87
N SER A 84 17.55 -15.95 17.56
CA SER A 84 17.02 -14.96 16.62
C SER A 84 15.64 -15.32 16.06
N LEU A 85 15.24 -16.59 16.12
CA LEU A 85 13.90 -17.05 15.71
C LEU A 85 12.81 -16.64 16.72
N ASP A 86 11.55 -16.77 16.31
CA ASP A 86 10.43 -16.75 17.25
C ASP A 86 10.54 -17.95 18.24
N SER A 87 9.98 -17.78 19.44
CA SER A 87 10.16 -18.74 20.53
C SER A 87 9.57 -20.13 20.23
N ASN A 88 8.52 -20.21 19.41
CA ASN A 88 7.85 -21.47 19.06
C ASN A 88 8.64 -22.27 18.01
N THR A 89 9.11 -21.61 16.95
CA THR A 89 9.94 -22.19 15.90
C THR A 89 11.30 -22.63 16.46
N ALA A 90 11.89 -21.84 17.36
CA ALA A 90 13.10 -22.25 18.09
C ALA A 90 12.84 -23.50 18.95
N ALA A 91 11.70 -23.53 19.66
CA ALA A 91 11.30 -24.68 20.46
C ALA A 91 11.03 -25.93 19.61
N ASP A 92 10.49 -25.82 18.39
CA ASP A 92 10.28 -26.97 17.48
C ASP A 92 11.61 -27.65 17.14
N LYS A 93 12.58 -26.85 16.69
CA LYS A 93 13.89 -27.34 16.30
C LYS A 93 14.63 -27.95 17.48
N LEU A 94 14.55 -27.31 18.64
CA LEU A 94 15.15 -27.82 19.87
C LEU A 94 14.46 -29.07 20.40
N TYR A 95 13.15 -29.22 20.22
CA TYR A 95 12.41 -30.43 20.59
C TYR A 95 12.86 -31.64 19.76
N ILE A 96 13.06 -31.46 18.45
CA ILE A 96 13.62 -32.49 17.56
C ILE A 96 15.04 -32.86 18.01
N ILE A 97 15.91 -31.87 18.21
CA ILE A 97 17.30 -32.10 18.66
C ILE A 97 17.32 -32.82 20.01
N LYS A 98 16.43 -32.46 20.95
CA LYS A 98 16.33 -33.13 22.25
C LYS A 98 15.93 -34.60 22.12
N GLY A 99 15.03 -34.92 21.19
CA GLY A 99 14.60 -36.29 20.90
C GLY A 99 15.68 -37.15 20.22
N GLU A 100 16.57 -36.54 19.44
CA GLU A 100 17.62 -37.22 18.68
C GLU A 100 18.98 -37.27 19.41
N ASP A 101 19.36 -36.17 20.09
CA ASP A 101 20.62 -36.01 20.82
C ASP A 101 20.44 -35.07 22.03
N GLU A 102 20.15 -35.67 23.19
CA GLU A 102 19.95 -34.96 24.46
C GLU A 102 21.20 -34.19 24.92
N LYS A 103 22.41 -34.67 24.59
CA LYS A 103 23.65 -33.99 24.96
C LYS A 103 23.83 -32.71 24.14
N LEU A 104 23.63 -32.80 22.83
CA LEU A 104 23.67 -31.65 21.94
C LEU A 104 22.62 -30.60 22.34
N TYR A 105 21.41 -31.04 22.68
CA TYR A 105 20.37 -30.15 23.23
C TYR A 105 20.84 -29.41 24.48
N ALA A 106 21.38 -30.13 25.48
CA ALA A 106 21.84 -29.53 26.73
C ALA A 106 22.98 -28.51 26.50
N GLU A 107 23.89 -28.79 25.57
CA GLU A 107 25.00 -27.92 25.22
C GLU A 107 24.54 -26.65 24.49
N ILE A 108 23.62 -26.77 23.52
CA ILE A 108 23.03 -25.61 22.82
C ILE A 108 22.26 -24.73 23.82
N ILE A 109 21.44 -25.34 24.70
CA ILE A 109 20.71 -24.61 25.74
C ILE A 109 21.65 -23.88 26.69
N ARG A 110 22.77 -24.49 27.07
CA ARG A 110 23.78 -23.83 27.92
C ARG A 110 24.33 -22.56 27.26
N ILE A 111 24.63 -22.63 25.96
CA ILE A 111 25.13 -21.47 25.19
C ILE A 111 24.02 -20.41 25.05
N MET A 112 22.81 -20.81 24.68
CA MET A 112 21.65 -19.91 24.58
C MET A 112 21.38 -19.20 25.90
N ASN A 113 21.39 -19.93 27.02
CA ASN A 113 21.14 -19.37 28.34
C ASN A 113 22.25 -18.43 28.80
N SER A 114 23.48 -18.62 28.32
CA SER A 114 24.59 -17.69 28.57
C SER A 114 24.41 -16.38 27.79
N ASN A 115 23.82 -16.44 26.58
CA ASN A 115 23.64 -15.28 25.71
C ASN A 115 22.33 -14.51 25.98
N SER A 116 21.22 -15.21 26.23
CA SER A 116 19.92 -14.63 26.54
C SER A 116 19.11 -15.55 27.47
N PRO A 117 19.26 -15.39 28.80
CA PRO A 117 18.58 -16.24 29.78
C PRO A 117 17.05 -16.18 29.68
N THR A 118 16.48 -14.99 29.48
CA THR A 118 15.03 -14.78 29.44
C THR A 118 14.39 -15.49 28.25
N LYS A 119 14.91 -15.24 27.04
CA LYS A 119 14.41 -15.87 25.82
C LYS A 119 14.63 -17.38 25.82
N THR A 120 15.76 -17.83 26.37
CA THR A 120 16.03 -19.26 26.54
C THR A 120 15.05 -19.92 27.50
N SER A 121 14.71 -19.28 28.62
CA SER A 121 13.73 -19.78 29.59
C SER A 121 12.33 -19.93 28.98
N GLU A 122 11.92 -18.96 28.17
CA GLU A 122 10.67 -19.00 27.40
C GLU A 122 10.64 -20.21 26.44
N ILE A 123 11.66 -20.34 25.60
CA ILE A 123 11.82 -21.44 24.64
C ILE A 123 11.83 -22.81 25.35
N ILE A 124 12.58 -22.96 26.45
CA ILE A 124 12.62 -24.20 27.23
C ILE A 124 11.25 -24.55 27.81
N THR A 125 10.50 -23.55 28.26
CA THR A 125 9.15 -23.77 28.81
C THR A 125 8.22 -24.35 27.74
N ILE A 126 8.29 -23.84 26.52
CA ILE A 126 7.54 -24.36 25.37
C ILE A 126 7.95 -25.81 25.06
N VAL A 127 9.26 -26.10 25.00
CA VAL A 127 9.78 -27.47 24.79
C VAL A 127 9.26 -28.44 25.86
N ARG A 128 9.26 -28.03 27.14
CA ARG A 128 8.78 -28.87 28.25
C ARG A 128 7.27 -29.09 28.21
N ASN A 129 6.48 -28.07 27.87
CA ASN A 129 5.03 -28.19 27.76
C ASN A 129 4.64 -29.19 26.67
N ARG A 130 5.41 -29.24 25.58
CA ARG A 130 5.24 -30.20 24.48
C ARG A 130 5.59 -31.64 24.86
N GLU A 131 6.55 -31.86 25.77
CA GLU A 131 6.83 -33.19 26.33
C GLU A 131 5.70 -33.69 27.25
N GLN A 132 5.02 -32.77 27.93
CA GLN A 132 3.98 -33.09 28.91
C GLN A 132 2.60 -33.31 28.27
N SER A 133 2.40 -32.89 27.02
CA SER A 133 1.15 -33.15 26.29
C SER A 133 1.09 -34.63 25.90
N LYS A 134 0.42 -35.42 26.75
CA LYS A 134 0.14 -36.87 26.52
C LYS A 134 -0.62 -37.19 25.23
N ASN A 135 -1.01 -36.17 24.45
CA ASN A 135 -1.63 -36.32 23.15
C ASN A 135 -1.02 -35.31 22.17
N ILE A 136 0.12 -35.69 21.58
CA ILE A 136 0.84 -34.91 20.54
C ILE A 136 -0.11 -34.48 19.42
N LEU A 137 -1.11 -35.31 19.07
CA LEU A 137 -2.13 -34.96 18.09
C LEU A 137 -2.98 -33.76 18.52
N SER A 138 -3.37 -33.67 19.81
CA SER A 138 -4.11 -32.51 20.33
C SER A 138 -3.26 -31.25 20.29
N SER A 139 -1.99 -31.34 20.72
CA SER A 139 -1.09 -30.18 20.71
C SER A 139 -0.78 -29.68 19.29
N ILE A 140 -0.59 -30.59 18.32
CA ILE A 140 -0.40 -30.23 16.92
C ILE A 140 -1.71 -29.68 16.32
N TYR A 141 -2.86 -30.25 16.68
CA TYR A 141 -4.17 -29.77 16.25
C TYR A 141 -4.43 -28.35 16.76
N ASP A 142 -4.19 -28.10 18.05
CA ASP A 142 -4.37 -26.79 18.68
C ASP A 142 -3.40 -25.77 18.06
N GLU A 143 -2.13 -26.12 17.83
CA GLU A 143 -1.16 -25.22 17.19
C GLU A 143 -1.50 -24.90 15.73
N VAL A 144 -1.93 -25.91 14.96
CA VAL A 144 -2.40 -25.70 13.58
C VAL A 144 -3.65 -24.85 13.56
N LYS A 145 -4.57 -25.06 14.51
CA LYS A 145 -5.78 -24.27 14.67
C LYS A 145 -5.45 -22.81 15.00
N ASP A 146 -4.63 -22.56 16.02
CA ASP A 146 -4.22 -21.21 16.42
C ASP A 146 -3.47 -20.48 15.30
N ARG A 147 -2.59 -21.19 14.57
CA ARG A 147 -1.88 -20.60 13.42
C ARG A 147 -2.84 -20.26 12.27
N ASN A 148 -3.83 -21.11 12.00
CA ASN A 148 -4.82 -20.85 10.97
C ASN A 148 -5.75 -19.69 11.38
N GLU A 149 -6.13 -19.61 12.65
CA GLU A 149 -6.90 -18.50 13.22
C GLU A 149 -6.11 -17.19 13.15
N SER A 150 -4.81 -17.20 13.47
CA SER A 150 -3.94 -16.04 13.30
C SER A 150 -3.84 -15.59 11.84
N LYS A 151 -3.62 -16.52 10.90
CA LYS A 151 -3.58 -16.18 9.46
C LYS A 151 -4.90 -15.61 8.95
N PHE A 152 -6.01 -16.13 9.48
CA PHE A 152 -7.34 -15.65 9.16
C PHE A 152 -7.56 -14.22 9.68
N LEU A 153 -7.19 -13.93 10.93
CA LEU A 153 -7.26 -12.57 11.47
C LEU A 153 -6.32 -11.59 10.74
N ASP A 154 -5.14 -12.05 10.33
CA ASP A 154 -4.23 -11.24 9.51
C ASP A 154 -4.87 -10.87 8.17
N GLU A 155 -5.66 -11.77 7.58
CA GLU A 155 -6.39 -11.51 6.33
C GLU A 155 -7.52 -10.50 6.53
N VAL A 156 -8.32 -10.63 7.61
CA VAL A 156 -9.36 -9.65 7.96
C VAL A 156 -8.72 -8.27 8.15
N ASN A 157 -7.67 -8.17 8.97
CA ASN A 157 -6.94 -6.94 9.20
C ASN A 157 -6.37 -6.35 7.90
N ARG A 158 -5.89 -7.19 6.99
CA ARG A 158 -5.37 -6.73 5.69
C ARG A 158 -6.49 -6.10 4.86
N LEU A 159 -7.64 -6.76 4.74
CA LEU A 159 -8.79 -6.24 3.99
C LEU A 159 -9.35 -4.95 4.62
N GLU A 160 -9.32 -4.84 5.94
CA GLU A 160 -9.77 -3.62 6.63
C GLU A 160 -8.86 -2.41 6.39
N ASN A 161 -7.54 -2.63 6.38
CA ASN A 161 -6.55 -1.57 6.22
C ASN A 161 -6.18 -1.30 4.76
N GLN A 162 -6.70 -2.10 3.83
CA GLN A 162 -6.51 -1.91 2.39
C GLN A 162 -7.42 -0.80 1.87
N ASP A 163 -6.95 -0.14 0.80
CA ASP A 163 -7.76 0.82 0.06
C ASP A 163 -9.10 0.19 -0.39
N LEU A 164 -10.18 0.95 -0.30
CA LEU A 164 -11.55 0.45 -0.50
C LEU A 164 -11.75 -0.09 -1.92
N LEU A 165 -11.33 0.65 -2.95
CA LEU A 165 -11.46 0.23 -4.34
C LEU A 165 -10.67 -1.06 -4.59
N SER A 166 -9.46 -1.13 -4.04
CA SER A 166 -8.62 -2.33 -4.10
C SER A 166 -9.30 -3.52 -3.42
N THR A 167 -9.96 -3.29 -2.30
CA THR A 167 -10.69 -4.32 -1.53
C THR A 167 -11.91 -4.84 -2.29
N ILE A 168 -12.72 -3.94 -2.85
CA ILE A 168 -13.88 -4.30 -3.69
C ILE A 168 -13.44 -5.13 -4.90
N ASN A 169 -12.41 -4.68 -5.62
CA ASN A 169 -11.88 -5.39 -6.78
C ASN A 169 -11.34 -6.77 -6.41
N GLU A 170 -10.66 -6.88 -5.27
CA GLU A 170 -10.15 -8.15 -4.77
C GLU A 170 -11.28 -9.11 -4.39
N ILE A 171 -12.24 -8.66 -3.58
CA ILE A 171 -13.38 -9.46 -3.15
C ILE A 171 -14.16 -9.95 -4.37
N THR A 172 -14.53 -9.06 -5.30
CA THR A 172 -15.24 -9.41 -6.53
C THR A 172 -14.50 -10.50 -7.31
N LYS A 173 -13.19 -10.31 -7.55
CA LYS A 173 -12.38 -11.28 -8.30
C LYS A 173 -12.23 -12.63 -7.59
N ARG A 174 -12.08 -12.64 -6.26
CA ARG A 174 -11.89 -13.86 -5.48
C ARG A 174 -13.20 -14.61 -5.25
N MET A 175 -14.31 -13.90 -5.06
CA MET A 175 -15.65 -14.50 -5.00
C MET A 175 -15.97 -15.30 -6.27
N GLU A 176 -15.48 -14.87 -7.44
CA GLU A 176 -15.61 -15.62 -8.68
C GLU A 176 -14.65 -16.83 -8.76
N LYS A 177 -13.37 -16.62 -8.44
CA LYS A 177 -12.26 -17.53 -8.85
C LYS A 177 -11.70 -18.40 -7.74
N ASP A 178 -11.85 -18.00 -6.49
CA ASP A 178 -11.25 -18.62 -5.32
C ASP A 178 -12.34 -19.26 -4.46
N LYS A 179 -12.46 -20.59 -4.58
CA LYS A 179 -13.47 -21.35 -3.84
C LYS A 179 -13.24 -21.26 -2.33
N GLU A 180 -11.99 -21.34 -1.87
CA GLU A 180 -11.68 -21.31 -0.44
C GLU A 180 -12.03 -19.94 0.16
N PHE A 181 -11.72 -18.85 -0.54
CA PHE A 181 -12.13 -17.52 -0.11
C PHE A 181 -13.65 -17.37 -0.04
N ARG A 182 -14.36 -17.82 -1.08
CA ARG A 182 -15.83 -17.80 -1.11
C ARG A 182 -16.45 -18.63 0.02
N ASP A 183 -15.89 -19.80 0.32
CA ASP A 183 -16.38 -20.67 1.38
C ASP A 183 -16.17 -20.02 2.78
N ASN A 184 -15.19 -19.13 2.95
CA ASN A 184 -14.85 -18.46 4.21
C ASN A 184 -15.33 -16.98 4.30
N ILE A 185 -15.99 -16.45 3.27
CA ILE A 185 -16.32 -15.01 3.19
C ILE A 185 -17.25 -14.56 4.32
N SER A 186 -18.17 -15.43 4.74
CA SER A 186 -19.08 -15.17 5.85
C SER A 186 -18.34 -14.98 7.16
N GLU A 187 -17.31 -15.79 7.42
CA GLU A 187 -16.45 -15.69 8.60
C GLU A 187 -15.65 -14.38 8.56
N ILE A 188 -15.12 -14.01 7.39
CA ILE A 188 -14.37 -12.75 7.21
C ILE A 188 -15.25 -11.56 7.60
N PHE A 189 -16.45 -11.47 7.04
CA PHE A 189 -17.39 -10.37 7.31
C PHE A 189 -18.01 -10.44 8.72
N THR A 190 -17.96 -11.60 9.39
CA THR A 190 -18.38 -11.76 10.79
C THR A 190 -17.40 -11.13 11.76
N VAL A 191 -16.10 -11.19 11.47
CA VAL A 191 -15.05 -10.67 12.35
C VAL A 191 -14.63 -9.25 11.98
N MET A 192 -14.87 -8.85 10.73
CA MET A 192 -14.58 -7.51 10.22
C MET A 192 -15.35 -6.42 10.99
N ASP A 193 -14.73 -5.26 11.16
CA ASP A 193 -15.37 -4.05 11.64
C ASP A 193 -16.65 -3.76 10.84
N GLU A 194 -17.75 -3.54 11.56
CA GLU A 194 -19.08 -3.44 10.95
C GLU A 194 -19.23 -2.22 10.03
N GLU A 195 -18.53 -1.10 10.33
CA GLU A 195 -18.53 0.06 9.44
C GLU A 195 -17.78 -0.27 8.16
N LYS A 196 -16.63 -0.95 8.27
CA LYS A 196 -15.85 -1.36 7.10
C LYS A 196 -16.57 -2.37 6.23
N ALA A 197 -17.22 -3.35 6.85
CA ALA A 197 -18.07 -4.32 6.19
C ALA A 197 -19.21 -3.63 5.40
N ALA A 198 -19.92 -2.69 6.04
CA ALA A 198 -20.96 -1.92 5.39
C ALA A 198 -20.42 -1.04 4.26
N GLU A 199 -19.25 -0.42 4.43
CA GLU A 199 -18.59 0.38 3.39
C GLU A 199 -18.26 -0.46 2.14
N ILE A 200 -17.70 -1.65 2.32
CA ILE A 200 -17.38 -2.57 1.23
C ILE A 200 -18.66 -3.04 0.53
N LEU A 201 -19.64 -3.52 1.30
CA LEU A 201 -20.90 -4.05 0.77
C LEU A 201 -21.71 -3.00 0.01
N TYR A 202 -21.58 -1.71 0.36
CA TYR A 202 -22.28 -0.63 -0.31
C TYR A 202 -21.92 -0.51 -1.79
N TYR A 203 -20.67 -0.79 -2.16
CA TYR A 203 -20.15 -0.66 -3.52
C TYR A 203 -20.00 -1.99 -4.27
N LEU A 204 -20.27 -3.12 -3.62
CA LEU A 204 -20.31 -4.41 -4.31
C LEU A 204 -21.56 -4.53 -5.18
N ASP A 205 -21.44 -5.32 -6.25
CA ASP A 205 -22.57 -5.73 -7.07
C ASP A 205 -23.68 -6.33 -6.19
N GLU A 206 -24.94 -6.06 -6.56
CA GLU A 206 -26.10 -6.44 -5.76
C GLU A 206 -26.14 -7.95 -5.49
N SER A 207 -25.77 -8.79 -6.46
CA SER A 207 -25.74 -10.24 -6.27
C SER A 207 -24.71 -10.69 -5.24
N LEU A 208 -23.49 -10.15 -5.30
CA LEU A 208 -22.42 -10.48 -4.36
C LEU A 208 -22.74 -9.98 -2.94
N LYS A 209 -23.28 -8.77 -2.85
CA LYS A 209 -23.70 -8.18 -1.58
C LYS A 209 -24.77 -9.06 -0.92
N ASP A 210 -25.78 -9.47 -1.67
CA ASP A 210 -26.87 -10.31 -1.17
C ASP A 210 -26.35 -11.68 -0.75
N ASP A 211 -25.50 -12.32 -1.56
CA ASP A 211 -24.87 -13.60 -1.24
C ASP A 211 -24.10 -13.54 0.10
N ILE A 212 -23.31 -12.48 0.30
CA ILE A 212 -22.57 -12.27 1.54
C ILE A 212 -23.55 -12.04 2.70
N LEU A 213 -24.50 -11.11 2.58
CA LEU A 213 -25.45 -10.81 3.65
C LEU A 213 -26.24 -12.05 4.09
N PHE A 214 -26.78 -12.83 3.14
CA PHE A 214 -27.56 -14.04 3.46
C PHE A 214 -26.73 -15.16 4.09
N SER A 215 -25.40 -15.12 3.97
CA SER A 215 -24.48 -16.08 4.60
C SER A 215 -24.14 -15.74 6.06
N LEU A 216 -24.41 -14.51 6.52
CA LEU A 216 -24.11 -14.05 7.87
C LEU A 216 -25.16 -14.48 8.90
N GLU A 217 -24.78 -14.54 10.17
CA GLU A 217 -25.74 -14.72 11.27
C GLU A 217 -26.71 -13.54 11.36
N ASP A 218 -27.96 -13.79 11.76
CA ASP A 218 -29.05 -12.79 11.71
C ASP A 218 -28.74 -11.51 12.49
N ASN A 219 -28.06 -11.62 13.64
CA ASN A 219 -27.66 -10.46 14.45
C ASN A 219 -26.61 -9.60 13.74
N ILE A 220 -25.58 -10.21 13.15
CA ILE A 220 -24.51 -9.51 12.43
C ILE A 220 -25.08 -8.86 11.17
N ARG A 221 -25.84 -9.63 10.39
CA ARG A 221 -26.53 -9.16 9.19
C ARG A 221 -27.39 -7.94 9.49
N SER A 222 -28.22 -8.00 10.53
CA SER A 222 -29.10 -6.90 10.91
C SER A 222 -28.32 -5.62 11.25
N THR A 223 -27.17 -5.74 11.92
CA THR A 223 -26.33 -4.58 12.24
C THR A 223 -25.71 -3.95 10.98
N ILE A 224 -25.19 -4.78 10.08
CA ILE A 224 -24.60 -4.34 8.81
C ILE A 224 -25.68 -3.72 7.90
N GLU A 225 -26.86 -4.33 7.79
CA GLU A 225 -27.99 -3.81 7.02
C GLU A 225 -28.47 -2.44 7.53
N ALA A 226 -28.46 -2.23 8.85
CA ALA A 226 -28.77 -0.94 9.45
C ALA A 226 -27.75 0.13 9.04
N LYS A 227 -26.45 -0.19 9.04
CA LYS A 227 -25.37 0.72 8.59
C LYS A 227 -25.44 1.01 7.09
N LEU A 228 -25.69 -0.02 6.26
CA LEU A 228 -25.95 0.15 4.83
C LEU A 228 -27.13 1.08 4.55
N SER A 229 -28.22 0.90 5.30
CA SER A 229 -29.41 1.74 5.19
C SER A 229 -29.12 3.20 5.58
N ALA A 230 -28.36 3.41 6.66
CA ALA A 230 -27.93 4.73 7.09
C ALA A 230 -27.07 5.41 6.02
N LYS A 231 -26.07 4.69 5.47
CA LYS A 231 -25.20 5.19 4.39
C LYS A 231 -25.99 5.56 3.13
N LYS A 232 -26.98 4.74 2.75
CA LYS A 232 -27.86 5.04 1.63
C LYS A 232 -28.73 6.28 1.89
N ALA A 233 -29.24 6.43 3.10
CA ALA A 233 -30.04 7.61 3.47
C ALA A 233 -29.19 8.89 3.46
N GLU A 234 -27.94 8.82 3.92
CA GLU A 234 -26.99 9.92 3.85
C GLU A 234 -26.67 10.32 2.40
N TYR A 235 -26.37 9.33 1.54
CA TYR A 235 -26.16 9.58 0.12
C TYR A 235 -27.38 10.27 -0.54
N LEU A 236 -28.59 9.77 -0.29
CA LEU A 236 -29.81 10.37 -0.83
C LEU A 236 -30.03 11.80 -0.33
N LYS A 237 -29.72 12.08 0.94
CA LYS A 237 -29.76 13.44 1.48
C LYS A 237 -28.81 14.38 0.74
N LEU A 238 -27.60 13.93 0.40
CA LEU A 238 -26.62 14.73 -0.34
C LEU A 238 -27.05 14.94 -1.80
N VAL A 239 -27.69 13.95 -2.42
CA VAL A 239 -28.28 14.07 -3.76
C VAL A 239 -29.42 15.08 -3.77
N ASP A 240 -30.33 15.02 -2.78
CA ASP A 240 -31.41 16.01 -2.63
C ASP A 240 -30.86 17.42 -2.44
N LEU A 241 -29.78 17.54 -1.67
CA LEU A 241 -29.09 18.80 -1.44
C LEU A 241 -28.44 19.35 -2.73
N ALA A 242 -27.87 18.49 -3.57
CA ALA A 242 -27.41 18.90 -4.90
C ALA A 242 -28.57 19.49 -5.73
N GLY A 243 -29.75 18.86 -5.70
CA GLY A 243 -30.95 19.39 -6.36
C GLY A 243 -31.37 20.78 -5.85
N LEU A 244 -31.15 21.08 -4.56
CA LEU A 244 -31.38 22.41 -4.00
C LEU A 244 -30.33 23.42 -4.49
N TYR A 245 -29.06 23.03 -4.57
CA TYR A 245 -27.99 23.89 -5.05
C TYR A 245 -28.07 24.16 -6.55
N GLU A 246 -28.64 23.24 -7.34
CA GLU A 246 -28.86 23.39 -8.77
C GLU A 246 -29.59 24.71 -9.10
N VAL A 247 -30.62 25.04 -8.32
CA VAL A 247 -31.46 26.23 -8.49
C VAL A 247 -31.08 27.39 -7.56
N LYS A 248 -30.12 27.20 -6.66
CA LYS A 248 -29.70 28.25 -5.71
C LYS A 248 -28.86 29.31 -6.44
N PRO A 249 -28.96 30.61 -6.05
CA PRO A 249 -28.05 31.64 -6.56
C PRO A 249 -26.58 31.24 -6.37
N VAL A 250 -25.75 31.52 -7.39
CA VAL A 250 -24.35 31.06 -7.43
C VAL A 250 -23.56 31.62 -6.25
N GLU A 251 -23.75 32.89 -5.90
CA GLU A 251 -23.06 33.54 -4.78
C GLU A 251 -23.30 32.81 -3.46
N THR A 252 -24.56 32.43 -3.19
CA THR A 252 -24.91 31.68 -1.97
C THR A 252 -24.37 30.26 -2.02
N ALA A 253 -24.36 29.62 -3.19
CA ALA A 253 -23.77 28.30 -3.35
C ALA A 253 -22.25 28.32 -3.12
N VAL A 254 -21.54 29.35 -3.60
CA VAL A 254 -20.10 29.52 -3.37
C VAL A 254 -19.79 29.64 -1.87
N GLU A 255 -20.59 30.41 -1.12
CA GLU A 255 -20.42 30.54 0.33
C GLU A 255 -20.60 29.21 1.07
N GLU A 256 -21.56 28.37 0.65
CA GLU A 256 -21.93 27.15 1.38
C GLU A 256 -21.20 25.87 0.92
N ILE A 257 -20.88 25.75 -0.37
CA ILE A 257 -20.27 24.55 -0.98
C ILE A 257 -19.01 24.86 -1.80
N GLY A 258 -18.47 26.08 -1.71
CA GLY A 258 -17.17 26.46 -2.28
C GLY A 258 -15.99 26.27 -1.31
N ASN A 259 -16.20 25.60 -0.18
CA ASN A 259 -15.20 25.33 0.85
C ASN A 259 -15.64 24.12 1.71
N THR A 260 -14.81 23.72 2.68
CA THR A 260 -15.05 22.59 3.59
C THR A 260 -15.55 22.98 4.99
N GLU A 261 -16.06 24.21 5.18
CA GLU A 261 -16.53 24.67 6.49
C GLU A 261 -17.85 24.00 6.92
N ILE A 262 -18.74 23.73 5.96
CA ILE A 262 -20.07 23.16 6.21
C ILE A 262 -20.10 21.65 5.97
N TYR A 263 -19.44 21.20 4.91
CA TYR A 263 -19.43 19.82 4.44
C TYR A 263 -18.00 19.31 4.28
N THR A 264 -17.81 18.03 4.53
CA THR A 264 -16.54 17.35 4.24
C THR A 264 -16.30 17.25 2.73
N ILE A 265 -15.04 17.04 2.33
CA ILE A 265 -14.70 16.92 0.91
C ILE A 265 -15.41 15.75 0.22
N ASP A 266 -15.69 14.67 0.96
CA ASP A 266 -16.40 13.49 0.44
C ASP A 266 -17.91 13.74 0.25
N GLU A 267 -18.53 14.49 1.17
CA GLU A 267 -19.90 14.97 1.01
C GLU A 267 -20.01 15.93 -0.18
N LEU A 268 -19.07 16.87 -0.32
CA LEU A 268 -19.01 17.78 -1.46
C LEU A 268 -18.79 17.02 -2.77
N GLY A 269 -17.94 16.00 -2.78
CA GLY A 269 -17.76 15.13 -3.94
C GLY A 269 -19.06 14.45 -4.36
N THR A 270 -19.91 14.07 -3.40
CA THR A 270 -21.26 13.55 -3.70
C THR A 270 -22.16 14.64 -4.26
N ILE A 271 -22.20 15.82 -3.62
CA ILE A 271 -23.05 16.95 -4.05
C ILE A 271 -22.70 17.36 -5.48
N TYR A 272 -21.42 17.66 -5.76
CA TYR A 272 -20.97 18.09 -7.09
C TYR A 272 -21.11 17.01 -8.15
N ARG A 273 -20.99 15.70 -7.81
CA ARG A 273 -21.27 14.63 -8.79
C ARG A 273 -22.73 14.62 -9.23
N ASN A 274 -23.64 15.12 -8.41
CA ASN A 274 -25.07 15.16 -8.71
C ASN A 274 -25.57 16.55 -9.15
N LEU A 275 -24.69 17.55 -9.24
CA LEU A 275 -24.98 18.83 -9.90
C LEU A 275 -24.78 18.70 -11.42
N SER A 276 -25.40 19.59 -12.18
CA SER A 276 -25.03 19.71 -13.59
C SER A 276 -23.57 20.20 -13.72
N ILE A 277 -22.93 19.81 -14.83
CA ILE A 277 -21.55 20.25 -15.13
C ILE A 277 -21.48 21.78 -15.22
N LEU A 278 -22.50 22.40 -15.82
CA LEU A 278 -22.61 23.85 -15.92
C LEU A 278 -22.69 24.49 -14.54
N LYS A 279 -23.59 24.01 -13.66
CA LYS A 279 -23.72 24.57 -12.31
C LYS A 279 -22.47 24.39 -11.48
N SER A 280 -21.85 23.22 -11.55
CA SER A 280 -20.58 22.94 -10.90
C SER A 280 -19.50 23.93 -11.34
N ALA A 281 -19.39 24.17 -12.64
CA ALA A 281 -18.42 25.10 -13.20
C ALA A 281 -18.72 26.57 -12.84
N GLU A 282 -19.99 26.97 -12.84
CA GLU A 282 -20.42 28.30 -12.39
C GLU A 282 -19.95 28.61 -10.97
N ILE A 283 -20.18 27.68 -10.04
CA ILE A 283 -19.78 27.81 -8.64
C ILE A 283 -18.26 27.82 -8.53
N LEU A 284 -17.59 26.79 -9.06
CA LEU A 284 -16.15 26.63 -8.91
C LEU A 284 -15.34 27.71 -9.65
N SER A 285 -15.89 28.34 -10.69
CA SER A 285 -15.23 29.48 -11.36
C SER A 285 -15.13 30.73 -10.50
N LYS A 286 -15.85 30.78 -9.38
CA LYS A 286 -15.82 31.87 -8.39
C LYS A 286 -15.08 31.47 -7.10
N VAL A 287 -14.50 30.27 -7.06
CA VAL A 287 -13.70 29.80 -5.93
C VAL A 287 -12.22 30.05 -6.25
N ASP A 288 -11.54 30.80 -5.40
CA ASP A 288 -10.12 31.16 -5.59
C ASP A 288 -9.14 30.14 -4.98
N ASP A 289 -9.64 29.06 -4.37
CA ASP A 289 -8.86 28.01 -3.73
C ASP A 289 -8.66 26.80 -4.65
N ASP A 290 -7.52 26.80 -5.37
CA ASP A 290 -7.14 25.72 -6.27
C ASP A 290 -6.92 24.38 -5.55
N ASP A 291 -6.44 24.40 -4.29
CA ASP A 291 -6.19 23.18 -3.51
C ASP A 291 -7.54 22.50 -3.18
N PHE A 292 -8.53 23.29 -2.76
CA PHE A 292 -9.90 22.81 -2.57
C PHE A 292 -10.48 22.17 -3.83
N ILE A 293 -10.35 22.83 -4.99
CA ILE A 293 -10.87 22.32 -6.27
C ILE A 293 -10.20 20.98 -6.61
N GLN A 294 -8.89 20.88 -6.39
CA GLN A 294 -8.15 19.65 -6.65
C GLN A 294 -8.59 18.51 -5.73
N GLU A 295 -8.74 18.77 -4.43
CA GLU A 295 -9.23 17.78 -3.47
C GLU A 295 -10.66 17.31 -3.81
N LEU A 296 -11.53 18.24 -4.17
CA LEU A 296 -12.90 17.95 -4.60
C LEU A 296 -12.91 17.05 -5.83
N PHE A 297 -12.11 17.37 -6.85
CA PHE A 297 -12.00 16.53 -8.06
C PHE A 297 -11.46 15.14 -7.76
N ASN A 298 -10.53 15.02 -6.81
CA ASN A 298 -10.05 13.70 -6.37
C ASN A 298 -11.16 12.91 -5.67
N SER A 299 -11.97 13.54 -4.83
CA SER A 299 -13.10 12.87 -4.19
C SER A 299 -14.16 12.44 -5.21
N ILE A 300 -14.51 13.28 -6.19
CA ILE A 300 -15.43 12.91 -7.27
C ILE A 300 -14.91 11.69 -8.03
N ARG A 301 -13.64 11.71 -8.46
CA ARG A 301 -13.03 10.58 -9.20
C ARG A 301 -13.01 9.29 -8.40
N LYS A 302 -12.65 9.37 -7.11
CA LYS A 302 -12.68 8.20 -6.22
C LYS A 302 -14.07 7.59 -6.17
N GLN A 303 -15.12 8.42 -6.10
CA GLN A 303 -16.50 7.93 -6.09
C GLN A 303 -16.94 7.38 -7.45
N GLU A 304 -16.52 7.98 -8.56
CA GLU A 304 -16.74 7.46 -9.92
C GLU A 304 -16.10 6.08 -10.09
N GLU A 305 -14.87 5.90 -9.63
CA GLU A 305 -14.17 4.61 -9.65
C GLU A 305 -14.88 3.53 -8.80
N LEU A 306 -15.37 3.91 -7.62
CA LEU A 306 -16.12 3.01 -6.74
C LEU A 306 -17.48 2.61 -7.29
N ASN A 307 -18.13 3.48 -8.07
CA ASN A 307 -19.42 3.18 -8.73
C ASN A 307 -19.25 2.49 -10.09
N GLY A 308 -18.02 2.40 -10.62
CA GLY A 308 -17.74 1.83 -11.94
C GLY A 308 -18.14 2.74 -13.11
N ASP A 309 -18.14 4.07 -12.90
CA ASP A 309 -18.49 5.03 -13.93
C ASP A 309 -17.42 5.08 -15.05
N GLU A 310 -17.85 4.96 -16.31
CA GLU A 310 -16.92 4.92 -17.46
C GLU A 310 -16.30 6.28 -17.80
N LYS A 311 -16.98 7.37 -17.45
CA LYS A 311 -16.57 8.74 -17.78
C LYS A 311 -16.53 9.60 -16.53
N SER A 312 -15.41 10.28 -16.34
CA SER A 312 -15.30 11.27 -15.28
C SER A 312 -15.89 12.61 -15.70
N ILE A 313 -16.75 13.19 -14.86
CA ILE A 313 -17.30 14.54 -15.08
C ILE A 313 -16.29 15.64 -14.77
N THR A 314 -15.26 15.35 -13.97
CA THR A 314 -14.28 16.36 -13.51
C THR A 314 -13.54 17.02 -14.67
N GLY A 315 -13.29 16.28 -15.75
CA GLY A 315 -12.68 16.82 -16.96
C GLY A 315 -13.59 17.81 -17.68
N GLU A 316 -14.89 17.54 -17.75
CA GLU A 316 -15.87 18.44 -18.37
C GLU A 316 -16.13 19.67 -17.49
N ILE A 317 -16.19 19.51 -16.16
CA ILE A 317 -16.27 20.64 -15.23
C ILE A 317 -15.06 21.56 -15.42
N SER A 318 -13.84 21.02 -15.44
CA SER A 318 -12.62 21.82 -15.61
C SER A 318 -12.59 22.58 -16.94
N LYS A 319 -12.96 21.93 -18.06
CA LYS A 319 -13.09 22.61 -19.37
C LYS A 319 -14.12 23.73 -19.32
N THR A 320 -15.25 23.49 -18.66
CA THR A 320 -16.32 24.47 -18.53
C THR A 320 -15.89 25.66 -17.69
N ILE A 321 -15.19 25.45 -16.57
CA ILE A 321 -14.59 26.52 -15.75
C ILE A 321 -13.67 27.39 -16.62
N GLN A 322 -12.77 26.77 -17.41
CA GLN A 322 -11.87 27.51 -18.29
C GLN A 322 -12.64 28.34 -19.32
N PHE A 323 -13.63 27.73 -19.98
CA PHE A 323 -14.46 28.41 -20.97
C PHE A 323 -15.18 29.62 -20.35
N MET A 324 -15.79 29.44 -19.18
CA MET A 324 -16.51 30.51 -18.47
C MET A 324 -15.56 31.63 -18.03
N SER A 325 -14.38 31.29 -17.51
CA SER A 325 -13.36 32.28 -17.12
C SER A 325 -12.88 33.10 -18.32
N GLU A 326 -12.59 32.45 -19.44
CA GLU A 326 -12.19 33.13 -20.68
C GLU A 326 -13.31 34.00 -21.25
N TYR A 327 -14.55 33.52 -21.22
CA TYR A 327 -15.72 34.28 -21.65
C TYR A 327 -15.92 35.52 -20.78
N ASN A 328 -15.98 35.33 -19.45
CA ASN A 328 -16.18 36.41 -18.49
C ASN A 328 -15.11 37.50 -18.62
N LYS A 329 -13.85 37.11 -18.81
CA LYS A 329 -12.76 38.07 -19.07
C LYS A 329 -12.98 38.89 -20.34
N LYS A 330 -13.42 38.25 -21.44
CA LYS A 330 -13.73 38.96 -22.70
C LYS A 330 -14.92 39.90 -22.53
N ILE A 331 -15.92 39.51 -21.73
CA ILE A 331 -17.05 40.38 -21.38
C ILE A 331 -16.57 41.60 -20.60
N ASP A 332 -15.71 41.42 -19.59
CA ASP A 332 -15.20 42.53 -18.78
C ASP A 332 -14.32 43.50 -19.61
N ASP A 333 -13.55 42.97 -20.57
CA ASP A 333 -12.82 43.76 -21.57
C ASP A 333 -13.79 44.58 -22.45
N LEU A 334 -14.89 43.97 -22.91
CA LEU A 334 -15.92 44.65 -23.70
C LEU A 334 -16.64 45.74 -22.88
N VAL A 335 -16.99 45.46 -21.63
CA VAL A 335 -17.53 46.46 -20.67
C VAL A 335 -16.59 47.65 -20.60
N SER A 336 -15.30 47.40 -20.34
CA SER A 336 -14.26 48.44 -20.23
C SER A 336 -14.10 49.29 -21.49
N VAL A 337 -14.30 48.71 -22.68
CA VAL A 337 -14.28 49.43 -23.96
C VAL A 337 -15.55 50.25 -24.15
N TYR A 338 -16.71 49.66 -23.91
CA TYR A 338 -18.01 50.28 -24.16
C TYR A 338 -18.28 51.42 -23.18
N GLU A 339 -17.85 51.31 -21.92
CA GLU A 339 -17.99 52.40 -20.93
C GLU A 339 -17.21 53.66 -21.31
N LYS A 340 -16.12 53.52 -22.07
CA LYS A 340 -15.32 54.64 -22.59
C LYS A 340 -15.83 55.18 -23.93
N MET A 341 -16.78 54.47 -24.56
CA MET A 341 -17.33 54.82 -25.85
C MET A 341 -18.49 55.82 -25.72
N ASN A 342 -18.76 56.57 -26.79
CA ASN A 342 -19.93 57.45 -26.81
C ASN A 342 -21.24 56.63 -26.69
N PRO A 343 -22.15 56.94 -25.75
CA PRO A 343 -23.35 56.15 -25.50
C PRO A 343 -24.24 55.92 -26.73
N SER A 344 -24.35 56.91 -27.62
CA SER A 344 -25.15 56.79 -28.85
C SER A 344 -24.58 55.79 -29.86
N LYS A 345 -23.27 55.51 -29.82
CA LYS A 345 -22.64 54.48 -30.65
C LYS A 345 -22.86 53.10 -30.05
N VAL A 346 -22.73 52.98 -28.74
CA VAL A 346 -22.97 51.71 -28.02
C VAL A 346 -24.43 51.28 -28.21
N ALA A 347 -25.39 52.20 -28.08
CA ALA A 347 -26.81 51.92 -28.31
C ALA A 347 -27.09 51.30 -29.69
N LYS A 348 -26.45 51.80 -30.76
CA LYS A 348 -26.58 51.23 -32.11
C LYS A 348 -25.99 49.84 -32.25
N ILE A 349 -24.90 49.55 -31.53
CA ILE A 349 -24.28 48.22 -31.52
C ILE A 349 -25.22 47.25 -30.79
N VAL A 350 -25.72 47.65 -29.62
CA VAL A 350 -26.69 46.91 -28.81
C VAL A 350 -27.92 46.54 -29.64
N GLU A 351 -28.57 47.51 -30.29
CA GLU A 351 -29.75 47.25 -31.12
C GLU A 351 -29.46 46.26 -32.25
N LYS A 352 -28.29 46.35 -32.89
CA LYS A 352 -27.91 45.45 -33.98
C LYS A 352 -27.66 44.02 -33.50
N MET A 353 -27.00 43.87 -32.36
CA MET A 353 -26.67 42.55 -31.78
C MET A 353 -27.90 41.90 -31.14
N MET A 354 -28.82 42.68 -30.55
CA MET A 354 -30.11 42.18 -30.05
C MET A 354 -31.03 41.61 -31.14
N ASP A 355 -30.81 42.03 -32.40
CA ASP A 355 -31.55 41.57 -33.57
C ASP A 355 -30.88 40.40 -34.27
N ASN A 356 -29.72 39.96 -33.76
CA ASN A 356 -28.97 38.85 -34.31
C ASN A 356 -28.87 37.70 -33.31
N ASP A 357 -29.58 36.61 -33.59
CA ASP A 357 -29.48 35.37 -32.80
C ASP A 357 -28.45 34.39 -33.40
N THR A 358 -27.49 34.90 -34.18
CA THR A 358 -26.43 34.05 -34.73
C THR A 358 -25.52 33.57 -33.59
N THR A 359 -25.38 32.25 -33.46
CA THR A 359 -24.44 31.60 -32.55
C THR A 359 -23.00 31.99 -32.93
N VAL A 360 -22.32 32.67 -32.01
CA VAL A 360 -20.91 33.10 -32.12
C VAL A 360 -19.99 31.96 -31.73
N THR A 361 -20.34 31.24 -30.68
CA THR A 361 -19.64 30.06 -30.19
C THR A 361 -20.58 29.25 -29.31
N TYR A 362 -20.18 28.04 -28.95
CA TYR A 362 -20.94 27.19 -28.05
C TYR A 362 -19.98 26.46 -27.12
N LEU A 363 -20.43 26.25 -25.88
CA LEU A 363 -19.79 25.35 -24.93
C LEU A 363 -20.20 23.92 -25.29
N GLU A 364 -19.21 23.05 -25.50
CA GLU A 364 -19.43 21.62 -25.64
C GLU A 364 -19.23 20.94 -24.28
N ILE A 365 -20.19 20.10 -23.88
CA ILE A 365 -20.05 19.16 -22.76
C ILE A 365 -20.22 17.76 -23.34
N PHE A 366 -19.23 16.89 -23.14
CA PHE A 366 -19.18 15.55 -23.75
C PHE A 366 -19.36 15.55 -25.27
N SER A 367 -18.81 16.57 -25.94
CA SER A 367 -18.93 16.77 -27.39
C SER A 367 -20.36 17.03 -27.89
N GLU A 368 -21.26 17.43 -27.00
CA GLU A 368 -22.59 17.92 -27.33
C GLU A 368 -22.70 19.41 -26.98
N PRO A 369 -23.34 20.24 -27.83
CA PRO A 369 -23.53 21.65 -27.54
C PRO A 369 -24.46 21.80 -26.33
N ALA A 370 -23.92 22.35 -25.24
CA ALA A 370 -24.62 22.50 -23.98
C ALA A 370 -25.09 23.93 -23.72
N TYR A 371 -24.34 24.92 -24.22
CA TYR A 371 -24.69 26.32 -24.08
C TYR A 371 -24.26 27.13 -25.31
N GLU A 372 -25.19 27.84 -25.92
CA GLU A 372 -24.92 28.68 -27.08
C GLU A 372 -24.70 30.14 -26.67
N ILE A 373 -23.62 30.73 -27.17
CA ILE A 373 -23.34 32.15 -27.02
C ILE A 373 -23.70 32.84 -28.33
N THR A 374 -24.68 33.74 -28.26
CA THR A 374 -25.14 34.54 -29.39
C THR A 374 -24.72 36.00 -29.22
N ASP A 375 -24.87 36.80 -30.27
CA ASP A 375 -24.67 38.25 -30.16
C ASP A 375 -25.60 38.88 -29.11
N SER A 376 -26.83 38.38 -28.98
CA SER A 376 -27.80 38.90 -28.01
C SER A 376 -27.41 38.59 -26.57
N THR A 377 -26.94 37.37 -26.26
CA THR A 377 -26.44 37.01 -24.91
C THR A 377 -25.20 37.82 -24.53
N ILE A 378 -24.25 38.00 -25.47
CA ILE A 378 -23.05 38.82 -25.22
C ILE A 378 -23.43 40.25 -24.81
N VAL A 379 -24.42 40.85 -25.49
CA VAL A 379 -24.84 42.22 -25.18
C VAL A 379 -25.53 42.31 -23.83
N ILE A 380 -26.38 41.34 -23.47
CA ILE A 380 -26.99 41.29 -22.15
C ILE A 380 -25.91 41.24 -21.07
N ASP A 381 -24.94 40.34 -21.21
CA ASP A 381 -23.86 40.14 -20.23
C ASP A 381 -22.94 41.37 -20.10
N VAL A 382 -22.66 42.05 -21.21
CA VAL A 382 -21.91 43.31 -21.18
C VAL A 382 -22.72 44.39 -20.47
N LEU A 383 -24.01 44.56 -20.78
CA LEU A 383 -24.82 45.64 -20.21
C LEU A 383 -25.15 45.42 -18.74
N SER A 384 -25.34 44.17 -18.29
CA SER A 384 -25.65 43.83 -16.90
C SER A 384 -24.48 44.14 -15.95
N ARG A 385 -23.25 44.15 -16.45
CA ARG A 385 -22.02 44.47 -15.69
C ARG A 385 -21.59 45.93 -15.77
N MET A 386 -22.28 46.76 -16.55
CA MET A 386 -21.96 48.20 -16.64
C MET A 386 -22.41 48.98 -15.42
N GLY A 387 -21.70 50.08 -15.11
CA GLY A 387 -22.18 51.03 -14.12
C GLY A 387 -23.55 51.64 -14.49
N ASN A 388 -24.48 51.68 -13.53
CA ASN A 388 -25.86 52.15 -13.70
C ASN A 388 -26.01 53.48 -14.47
N LYS A 389 -25.09 54.43 -14.25
CA LYS A 389 -25.10 55.73 -14.94
C LYS A 389 -24.80 55.59 -16.44
N THR A 390 -23.85 54.73 -16.79
CA THR A 390 -23.46 54.45 -18.18
C THR A 390 -24.58 53.70 -18.88
N LEU A 391 -25.11 52.66 -18.25
CA LEU A 391 -26.25 51.89 -18.75
C LEU A 391 -27.46 52.80 -19.04
N SER A 392 -27.85 53.65 -18.09
CA SER A 392 -28.93 54.64 -18.27
C SER A 392 -28.67 55.60 -19.43
N SER A 393 -27.41 56.03 -19.62
CA SER A 393 -27.05 56.91 -20.72
C SER A 393 -27.16 56.23 -22.08
N ILE A 394 -26.85 54.93 -22.16
CA ILE A 394 -27.00 54.13 -23.38
C ILE A 394 -28.48 53.89 -23.69
N MET A 395 -29.29 53.54 -22.67
CA MET A 395 -30.73 53.30 -22.81
C MET A 395 -31.48 54.50 -23.40
N ASN A 396 -31.05 55.73 -23.12
CA ASN A 396 -31.65 56.96 -23.69
C ASN A 396 -31.51 57.07 -25.22
N TYR A 397 -30.61 56.31 -25.83
CA TYR A 397 -30.38 56.29 -27.28
C TYR A 397 -30.91 55.01 -27.96
N ILE A 398 -31.46 54.08 -27.20
CA ILE A 398 -32.13 52.87 -27.73
C ILE A 398 -33.59 53.22 -28.04
N SER A 399 -34.08 52.72 -29.17
CA SER A 399 -35.49 52.85 -29.59
C SER A 399 -36.45 52.25 -28.56
N THR A 400 -37.62 52.86 -28.41
CA THR A 400 -38.56 52.52 -27.32
C THR A 400 -39.01 51.06 -27.32
N ASP A 401 -39.18 50.45 -28.50
CA ASP A 401 -39.51 49.04 -28.66
C ASP A 401 -38.35 48.12 -28.23
N LYS A 402 -37.13 48.42 -28.65
CA LYS A 402 -35.93 47.65 -28.27
C LYS A 402 -35.57 47.82 -26.80
N ALA A 403 -35.74 49.01 -26.24
CA ALA A 403 -35.50 49.29 -24.83
C ALA A 403 -36.42 48.45 -23.93
N SER A 404 -37.69 48.27 -24.32
CA SER A 404 -38.62 47.39 -23.61
C SER A 404 -38.16 45.93 -23.64
N LYS A 405 -37.76 45.42 -24.81
CA LYS A 405 -37.24 44.05 -24.97
C LYS A 405 -35.97 43.84 -24.15
N LEU A 406 -35.03 44.78 -24.22
CA LEU A 406 -33.77 44.74 -23.48
C LEU A 406 -33.99 44.74 -21.97
N THR A 407 -34.96 45.54 -21.49
CA THR A 407 -35.29 45.57 -20.05
C THR A 407 -35.83 44.22 -19.58
N GLN A 408 -36.63 43.54 -20.39
CA GLN A 408 -37.10 42.18 -20.07
C GLN A 408 -35.93 41.21 -20.00
N MET A 409 -35.05 41.25 -21.00
CA MET A 409 -33.85 40.38 -21.08
C MET A 409 -32.84 40.61 -19.95
N LEU A 410 -32.71 41.83 -19.43
CA LEU A 410 -31.83 42.16 -18.30
C LEU A 410 -32.43 41.79 -16.92
N VAL A 411 -33.74 41.52 -16.86
CA VAL A 411 -34.47 41.20 -15.62
C VAL A 411 -34.85 39.72 -15.56
N GLU A 412 -34.81 39.01 -16.69
CA GLU A 412 -34.92 37.55 -16.69
C GLU A 412 -33.77 36.95 -15.83
N PRO A 413 -34.10 36.14 -14.81
CA PRO A 413 -33.16 35.65 -13.81
C PRO A 413 -32.17 34.61 -14.34
#